data_AF-A0A358ACD8-F1
#
_entry.id   AF-A0A358ACD8-F1
#
_cell.length_a   1.000
_cell.length_b   1.000
_cell.length_c   1.000
_cell.angle_alpha   90.00
_cell.angle_beta   90.00
_cell.angle_gamma   90.00
#
_symmetry.space_group_name_H-M   'P 1'
#
loop_
_entity.id
_entity.type
_entity.pdbx_description
1 polymer ?
#
loop_
_entity_poly.entity_id
_entity_poly.type
_entity_poly.pdbx_seq_one_letter_code
_entity_poly.pdbx_strand_id
1 'polypeptide(L)'
;MNIPRTMSTQHPDNVKQPFFTEGMTLGGEDEIQEAFYAFDHLGCTEQMWDFEGKEVDNFVVKKLLTKNESFFRDKKLGKEVFLTFRVPNPEIEKGEAKILLETLESIPRSFDAAKLFYGED
;
A
#
# COMPACT_ATOMS: atom_id res chain seq x y z
N MET A 1 6.63 -15.62 12.82
CA MET A 1 5.86 -14.68 11.98
C MET A 1 4.89 -13.98 12.92
N ASN A 2 4.99 -12.65 13.05
CA ASN A 2 3.98 -11.89 13.80
C ASN A 2 2.78 -11.73 12.88
N ILE A 3 1.62 -12.23 13.29
CA ILE A 3 0.38 -12.04 12.53
C ILE A 3 -0.21 -10.69 12.96
N PRO A 4 -0.45 -9.75 12.02
CA PRO A 4 -1.13 -8.49 12.29
C PRO A 4 -2.47 -8.68 13.01
N ARG A 5 -2.78 -7.79 13.96
CA ARG A 5 -4.11 -7.75 14.61
C ARG A 5 -5.04 -6.70 14.03
N THR A 6 -4.48 -5.78 13.26
CA THR A 6 -5.16 -4.61 12.71
C THR A 6 -4.71 -4.42 11.27
N MET A 7 -5.68 -4.32 10.36
CA MET A 7 -5.49 -4.01 8.96
C MET A 7 -6.29 -2.75 8.63
N SER A 8 -5.61 -1.71 8.16
CA SER A 8 -6.23 -0.53 7.55
C SER A 8 -6.54 -0.82 6.08
N THR A 9 -7.60 -0.21 5.54
CA THR A 9 -8.10 -0.50 4.17
C THR A 9 -8.51 0.78 3.46
N GLN A 10 -8.63 0.73 2.13
CA GLN A 10 -8.98 1.88 1.29
C GLN A 10 -10.46 1.87 0.86
N HIS A 11 -11.36 1.39 1.73
CA HIS A 11 -12.79 1.44 1.44
C HIS A 11 -13.26 2.90 1.44
N PRO A 12 -14.11 3.32 0.46
CA PRO A 12 -14.61 4.69 0.37
C PRO A 12 -15.87 4.89 1.23
N ASP A 13 -15.83 4.47 2.49
CA ASP A 13 -16.96 4.54 3.43
C ASP A 13 -16.91 5.77 4.36
N ASN A 14 -15.89 6.62 4.22
CA ASN A 14 -15.73 7.83 5.01
C ASN A 14 -16.71 8.94 4.61
N VAL A 15 -17.31 9.60 5.60
CA VAL A 15 -18.21 10.76 5.37
C VAL A 15 -17.43 12.05 5.09
N LYS A 16 -16.25 12.21 5.70
CA LYS A 16 -15.39 13.39 5.56
C LYS A 16 -13.99 12.95 5.17
N GLN A 17 -13.32 13.76 4.35
CA GLN A 17 -11.95 13.50 3.97
C GLN A 17 -10.98 13.68 5.15
N PRO A 18 -9.90 12.87 5.22
CA PRO A 18 -8.83 13.08 6.18
C PRO A 18 -8.18 14.46 6.07
N PHE A 19 -7.58 14.94 7.16
CA PHE A 19 -6.99 16.28 7.22
C PHE A 19 -5.75 16.47 6.32
N PHE A 20 -5.16 15.37 5.83
CA PHE A 20 -3.95 15.36 5.01
C PHE A 20 -4.24 15.26 3.50
N THR A 21 -5.50 15.29 3.08
CA THR A 21 -5.88 15.27 1.66
C THR A 21 -5.94 16.66 1.08
N GLU A 22 -5.41 16.85 -0.12
CA GLU A 22 -5.47 18.15 -0.81
C GLU A 22 -6.77 18.34 -1.63
N GLY A 23 -7.45 17.25 -1.98
CA GLY A 23 -8.62 17.24 -2.86
C GLY A 23 -9.94 16.79 -2.22
N MET A 24 -10.99 16.73 -3.05
CA MET A 24 -12.29 16.18 -2.65
C MET A 24 -12.33 14.65 -2.62
N THR A 25 -11.32 14.00 -3.20
CA THR A 25 -11.19 12.55 -3.35
C THR A 25 -9.78 12.11 -2.95
N LEU A 26 -9.68 11.01 -2.20
CA LEU A 26 -8.42 10.32 -1.91
C LEU A 26 -7.90 9.66 -3.19
N GLY A 27 -6.66 9.94 -3.56
CA GLY A 27 -6.00 9.26 -4.68
C GLY A 27 -4.52 9.57 -4.80
N GLY A 28 -3.76 8.63 -5.37
CA GLY A 28 -2.35 8.84 -5.69
C GLY A 28 -1.49 9.05 -4.44
N GLU A 29 -0.93 10.26 -4.27
CA GLU A 29 -0.05 10.57 -3.14
C GLU A 29 -0.78 10.63 -1.79
N ASP A 30 -2.07 10.96 -1.79
CA ASP A 30 -2.88 10.99 -0.57
C ASP A 30 -3.02 9.58 0.03
N GLU A 31 -3.13 8.55 -0.81
CA GLU A 31 -3.21 7.14 -0.37
C GLU A 31 -1.87 6.65 0.21
N ILE A 32 -0.74 7.13 -0.32
CA ILE A 32 0.59 6.85 0.24
C ILE A 32 0.72 7.48 1.63
N GLN A 33 0.23 8.72 1.78
CA GLN A 33 0.22 9.42 3.06
C GLN A 33 -0.73 8.75 4.07
N GLU A 34 -1.89 8.29 3.62
CA GLU A 34 -2.85 7.54 4.44
C GLU A 34 -2.23 6.24 4.96
N ALA A 35 -1.62 5.44 4.09
CA ALA A 35 -0.97 4.20 4.49
C ALA A 35 0.14 4.44 5.52
N PHE A 36 0.95 5.48 5.32
CA PHE A 36 1.95 5.89 6.30
C PHE A 36 1.33 6.32 7.63
N TYR A 37 0.28 7.14 7.59
CA TYR A 37 -0.44 7.61 8.78
C TYR A 37 -1.04 6.43 9.56
N ALA A 38 -1.62 5.45 8.88
CA ALA A 38 -2.13 4.23 9.49
C ALA A 38 -1.03 3.45 10.23
N PHE A 39 0.15 3.31 9.63
CA PHE A 39 1.28 2.63 10.26
C PHE A 39 1.87 3.40 11.45
N ASP A 40 2.09 4.70 11.29
CA ASP A 40 2.86 5.50 12.25
C ASP A 40 2.00 6.06 13.39
N HIS A 41 0.84 6.63 13.06
CA HIS A 41 0.01 7.37 14.02
C HIS A 41 -1.12 6.52 14.61
N LEU A 42 -1.70 5.62 13.81
CA LEU A 42 -2.79 4.73 14.27
C LEU A 42 -2.29 3.39 14.81
N GLY A 43 -1.02 3.06 14.58
CA GLY A 43 -0.41 1.82 15.03
C GLY A 43 -0.94 0.57 14.33
N CYS A 44 -1.55 0.73 13.15
CA CYS A 44 -1.90 -0.40 12.32
C CYS A 44 -0.61 -1.12 11.88
N THR A 45 -0.67 -2.45 11.84
CA THR A 45 0.48 -3.28 11.43
C THR A 45 0.33 -3.82 10.02
N GLU A 46 -0.82 -3.61 9.38
CA GLU A 46 -1.09 -4.04 8.02
C GLU A 46 -1.93 -2.99 7.29
N GLN A 47 -1.63 -2.78 6.02
CA GLN A 47 -2.41 -1.96 5.10
C GLN A 47 -2.83 -2.83 3.91
N MET A 48 -4.13 -2.90 3.66
CA MET A 48 -4.65 -3.40 2.39
C MET A 48 -4.46 -2.31 1.33
N TRP A 49 -3.81 -2.67 0.25
CA TRP A 49 -3.71 -1.83 -0.94
C TRP A 49 -4.59 -2.42 -2.02
N ASP A 50 -5.62 -1.69 -2.38
CA ASP A 50 -6.68 -2.17 -3.25
C ASP A 50 -6.34 -1.85 -4.71
N PHE A 51 -6.25 -2.87 -5.56
CA PHE A 51 -6.08 -2.79 -7.02
C PHE A 51 -7.38 -3.11 -7.77
N GLU A 52 -8.46 -3.45 -7.06
CA GLU A 52 -9.75 -3.77 -7.66
C GLU A 52 -10.62 -2.50 -7.75
N GLY A 53 -11.18 -2.21 -8.92
CA GLY A 53 -12.16 -1.15 -9.09
C GLY A 53 -11.63 0.29 -8.99
N LYS A 54 -10.31 0.50 -9.12
CA LYS A 54 -9.69 1.84 -9.17
C LYS A 54 -8.37 1.88 -9.95
N GLU A 55 -7.98 3.07 -10.40
CA GLU A 55 -6.67 3.33 -11.01
C GLU A 55 -5.62 3.55 -9.92
N VAL A 56 -4.66 2.63 -9.82
CA VAL A 56 -3.81 2.50 -8.63
C VAL A 56 -2.34 2.66 -8.95
N ASP A 57 -1.62 3.24 -8.01
CA ASP A 57 -0.18 3.42 -8.12
C ASP A 57 0.60 2.10 -7.97
N ASN A 58 1.14 1.63 -9.09
CA ASN A 58 2.00 0.46 -9.14
C ASN A 58 3.35 0.63 -8.40
N PHE A 59 3.73 1.84 -7.98
CA PHE A 59 4.99 2.15 -7.29
C PHE A 59 4.82 2.40 -5.79
N VAL A 60 3.71 1.97 -5.19
CA VAL A 60 3.40 2.13 -3.76
C VAL A 60 4.57 1.81 -2.83
N VAL A 61 5.24 0.67 -2.98
CA VAL A 61 6.35 0.28 -2.10
C VAL A 61 7.51 1.27 -2.19
N LYS A 62 7.93 1.62 -3.42
CA LYS A 62 8.99 2.60 -3.62
C LYS A 62 8.63 3.94 -2.97
N LYS A 63 7.42 4.43 -3.19
CA LYS A 63 6.95 5.71 -2.65
C LYS A 63 6.90 5.71 -1.13
N LEU A 64 6.33 4.67 -0.51
CA LEU A 64 6.31 4.50 0.95
C LEU A 64 7.71 4.57 1.54
N LEU A 65 8.65 3.77 0.99
CA LEU A 65 10.01 3.70 1.49
C LEU A 65 10.75 5.04 1.33
N THR A 66 10.68 5.68 0.16
CA THR A 66 11.43 6.92 -0.11
C THR A 66 10.84 8.16 0.55
N LYS A 67 9.52 8.23 0.75
CA LYS A 67 8.88 9.40 1.38
C LYS A 67 9.03 9.38 2.90
N ASN A 68 9.06 8.20 3.51
CA ASN A 68 9.06 8.02 4.96
C ASN A 68 10.26 7.18 5.42
N GLU A 69 11.46 7.48 4.90
CA GLU A 69 12.64 6.63 5.08
C GLU A 69 12.95 6.34 6.55
N SER A 70 12.91 7.36 7.41
CA SER A 70 13.24 7.21 8.82
C SER A 70 12.35 6.19 9.52
N PHE A 71 11.06 6.18 9.20
CA PHE A 71 10.11 5.24 9.76
C PHE A 71 10.39 3.82 9.30
N PHE A 72 10.54 3.62 7.98
CA PHE A 72 10.73 2.28 7.43
C PHE A 72 12.11 1.68 7.75
N ARG A 73 13.12 2.51 8.07
CA ARG A 73 14.39 2.04 8.61
C ARG A 73 14.26 1.47 10.04
N ASP A 74 13.31 1.98 10.84
CA ASP A 74 13.01 1.48 12.19
C ASP A 74 12.02 0.31 12.17
N LYS A 75 10.92 0.44 11.40
CA LYS A 75 9.89 -0.58 11.21
C LYS A 75 9.91 -1.09 9.77
N LYS A 76 10.59 -2.21 9.53
CA LYS A 76 10.78 -2.73 8.17
C LYS A 76 9.46 -3.28 7.60
N LEU A 77 9.18 -2.88 6.37
CA LEU A 77 8.10 -3.45 5.57
C LEU A 77 8.38 -4.93 5.27
N GLY A 78 7.41 -5.80 5.56
CA GLY A 78 7.51 -7.25 5.45
C GLY A 78 8.02 -7.96 6.70
N LYS A 79 8.45 -7.24 7.75
CA LYS A 79 8.88 -7.81 9.04
C LYS A 79 8.04 -7.28 10.20
N GLU A 80 7.95 -5.96 10.38
CA GLU A 80 7.20 -5.30 11.44
C GLU A 80 5.83 -4.79 10.97
N VAL A 81 5.75 -4.31 9.73
CA VAL A 81 4.51 -3.84 9.10
C VAL A 81 4.32 -4.52 7.74
N PHE A 82 3.08 -4.69 7.31
CA PHE A 82 2.74 -5.47 6.11
C PHE A 82 1.89 -4.65 5.13
N LEU A 83 2.14 -4.87 3.85
CA LEU A 83 1.34 -4.32 2.75
C LEU A 83 0.75 -5.49 1.98
N THR A 84 -0.57 -5.56 1.93
CA THR A 84 -1.30 -6.71 1.37
C THR A 84 -2.16 -6.24 0.21
N PHE A 85 -1.89 -6.77 -0.99
CA PHE A 85 -2.60 -6.37 -2.20
C PHE A 85 -3.94 -7.10 -2.30
N ARG A 86 -5.02 -6.33 -2.45
CA ARG A 86 -6.30 -6.81 -2.95
C ARG A 86 -6.30 -6.64 -4.46
N VAL A 87 -6.67 -7.69 -5.19
CA VAL A 87 -6.60 -7.77 -6.65
C VAL A 87 -7.97 -8.11 -7.22
N PRO A 88 -8.28 -7.71 -8.46
CA PRO A 88 -9.55 -8.06 -9.08
C PRO A 88 -9.66 -9.56 -9.31
N ASN A 89 -10.88 -10.08 -9.20
CA ASN A 89 -11.17 -11.45 -9.63
C ASN A 89 -11.40 -11.49 -11.15
N PRO A 90 -10.51 -12.10 -11.96
CA PRO A 90 -10.59 -12.06 -13.42
C PRO A 90 -11.80 -12.83 -13.99
N GLU A 91 -12.40 -13.73 -13.22
CA GLU A 91 -13.62 -14.45 -13.64
C GLU A 91 -14.87 -13.56 -13.56
N ILE A 92 -14.85 -12.57 -12.68
CA ILE A 92 -15.95 -11.62 -12.45
C ILE A 92 -15.65 -10.30 -13.18
N GLU A 93 -14.52 -9.66 -12.87
CA GLU A 93 -14.09 -8.38 -13.42
C GLU A 93 -13.25 -8.56 -14.68
N LYS A 94 -13.91 -9.01 -15.76
CA LYS A 94 -13.24 -9.35 -17.03
C LYS A 94 -12.46 -8.18 -17.65
N GLY A 95 -12.91 -6.95 -17.43
CA GLY A 95 -12.23 -5.74 -17.92
C GLY A 95 -10.92 -5.44 -17.18
N GLU A 96 -10.81 -5.88 -15.93
CA GLU A 96 -9.66 -5.67 -15.05
C GLU A 96 -8.77 -6.90 -14.94
N ALA A 97 -9.05 -7.98 -15.68
CA ALA A 97 -8.31 -9.24 -15.59
C ALA A 97 -6.80 -9.09 -15.84
N LYS A 98 -6.38 -8.06 -16.58
CA LYS A 98 -4.95 -7.75 -16.80
C LYS A 98 -4.30 -7.03 -15.63
N ILE A 99 -5.06 -6.30 -14.82
CA ILE A 99 -4.57 -5.65 -13.60
C ILE A 99 -4.03 -6.70 -12.64
N LEU A 100 -4.66 -7.88 -12.52
CA LEU A 100 -4.11 -8.99 -11.72
C LEU A 100 -2.66 -9.32 -12.12
N LEU A 101 -2.37 -9.43 -13.42
CA LEU A 101 -1.02 -9.74 -13.90
C LEU A 101 -0.07 -8.59 -13.60
N GLU A 102 -0.47 -7.35 -13.85
CA GLU A 102 0.33 -6.16 -13.55
C GLU A 102 0.66 -6.04 -12.07
N THR A 103 -0.31 -6.28 -11.19
CA THR A 103 -0.11 -6.29 -9.74
C THR A 103 0.84 -7.40 -9.31
N LEU A 104 0.70 -8.62 -9.84
CA LEU A 104 1.61 -9.71 -9.54
C LEU A 104 3.05 -9.44 -10.02
N GLU A 105 3.21 -8.87 -11.21
CA GLU A 105 4.52 -8.47 -11.75
C GLU A 105 5.12 -7.27 -10.99
N SER A 106 4.30 -6.46 -10.33
CA SER A 106 4.78 -5.37 -9.47
C SER A 106 5.47 -5.86 -8.18
N ILE A 107 5.14 -7.06 -7.70
CA ILE A 107 5.66 -7.60 -6.43
C ILE A 107 7.17 -7.84 -6.49
N PRO A 108 7.74 -8.55 -7.49
CA PRO A 108 9.19 -8.70 -7.63
C PRO A 108 9.92 -7.36 -7.72
N ARG A 109 9.40 -6.41 -8.52
CA ARG A 109 9.97 -5.06 -8.60
C ARG A 109 9.97 -4.35 -7.23
N SER A 110 8.90 -4.51 -6.48
CA SER A 110 8.78 -3.95 -5.13
C SER A 110 9.76 -4.61 -4.16
N PHE A 111 9.98 -5.92 -4.29
CA PHE A 111 10.98 -6.65 -3.53
C PHE A 111 12.39 -6.11 -3.82
N ASP A 112 12.78 -5.94 -5.09
CA ASP A 112 14.08 -5.40 -5.46
C ASP A 112 14.29 -3.97 -4.92
N ALA A 113 13.26 -3.13 -5.02
CA ALA A 113 13.30 -1.77 -4.47
C ALA A 113 13.49 -1.78 -2.94
N ALA A 114 12.82 -2.68 -2.22
CA ALA A 114 12.98 -2.85 -0.79
C ALA A 114 14.38 -3.36 -0.43
N LYS A 115 14.89 -4.37 -1.16
CA LYS A 115 16.21 -4.95 -0.96
C LYS A 115 17.31 -3.88 -1.07
N LEU A 116 17.22 -3.04 -2.11
CA LEU A 116 18.12 -1.91 -2.30
C LEU A 116 18.02 -0.88 -1.18
N PHE A 117 16.79 -0.53 -0.75
CA PHE A 117 16.56 0.43 0.33
C PHE A 117 17.15 -0.04 1.68
N TYR A 118 17.06 -1.33 1.98
CA TYR A 118 17.57 -1.93 3.22
C TYR A 118 19.03 -2.38 3.15
N GLY A 119 19.68 -2.32 1.98
CA GLY A 119 21.06 -2.75 1.78
C GLY A 119 21.28 -4.26 2.01
N GLU A 120 20.27 -5.08 1.73
CA GLU A 120 20.27 -6.53 1.99
C GLU A 120 20.75 -7.36 0.77
N ASP A 121 21.75 -6.86 0.01
CA ASP A 121 22.25 -7.48 -1.23
C ASP A 121 22.83 -8.89 -1.11
#